data_AF-A0A961XNM1-F1
#
_entry.id   AF-A0A961XNM1-F1
#
_cell.length_a   1.000
_cell.length_b   1.000
_cell.length_c   1.000
_cell.angle_alpha   90.00
_cell.angle_beta   90.00
_cell.angle_gamma   90.00
#
_symmetry.space_group_name_H-M   'P 1'
#
loop_
_entity.id
_entity.type
_entity.pdbx_description
1 polymer ?
#
loop_
_entity_poly.entity_id
_entity_poly.type
_entity_poly.pdbx_seq_one_letter_code
_entity_poly.pdbx_strand_id
1 'polypeptide(L)' 'MDSIGHPIIGDPKYFSIENWEFPGGIQKRLHLHARRIRVPHPDGGMLDVTAPLPPHMVQTFNLLGL' A
#
# COMPACT_ATOMS: atom_id res chain seq x y z
N MET A 1 10.87 2.77 -4.31
CA MET A 1 10.53 1.34 -4.29
C MET A 1 11.04 0.69 -5.57
N ASP A 2 10.56 1.11 -6.74
CA ASP A 2 11.12 0.66 -8.03
C ASP A 2 12.62 0.94 -8.18
N SER A 3 13.07 2.15 -7.84
CA SER A 3 14.49 2.55 -7.89
C SER A 3 15.46 1.70 -7.06
N ILE A 4 14.96 0.86 -6.15
CA ILE A 4 15.75 -0.07 -5.33
C ILE A 4 15.46 -1.54 -5.68
N GLY A 5 14.82 -1.82 -6.83
CA GLY A 5 14.51 -3.17 -7.31
C GLY A 5 13.27 -3.82 -6.70
N HIS A 6 12.43 -3.06 -5.99
CA HIS A 6 11.26 -3.60 -5.28
C HIS A 6 10.01 -2.75 -5.58
N PRO A 7 9.46 -2.78 -6.81
CA PRO A 7 8.32 -1.95 -7.20
C PRO A 7 7.04 -2.30 -6.41
N ILE A 8 6.15 -1.32 -6.27
CA ILE A 8 4.90 -1.48 -5.51
C ILE A 8 3.89 -2.24 -6.38
N ILE A 9 3.29 -3.28 -5.81
CA ILE A 9 2.24 -4.06 -6.48
C ILE A 9 1.11 -3.14 -6.95
N GLY A 10 0.69 -3.33 -8.20
CA GLY A 10 -0.41 -2.59 -8.80
C GLY A 10 -0.09 -1.14 -9.19
N ASP A 11 1.19 -0.73 -9.18
CA ASP A 11 1.63 0.54 -9.76
C ASP A 11 1.76 0.42 -11.29
N PRO A 12 0.85 0.98 -12.10
CA PRO A 12 0.90 0.77 -13.55
C PRO A 12 2.08 1.49 -14.23
N LYS A 13 2.76 2.42 -13.54
CA LYS A 13 3.82 3.25 -14.12
C LYS A 13 5.19 2.65 -13.87
N TYR A 14 5.42 2.12 -12.68
CA TYR A 14 6.73 1.65 -12.23
C TYR A 14 6.81 0.13 -12.06
N PHE A 15 5.73 -0.59 -12.29
CA PHE A 15 5.72 -2.05 -12.20
C PHE A 15 5.95 -2.67 -13.57
N SER A 16 7.23 -2.91 -13.90
CA SER A 16 7.65 -3.48 -15.18
C SER A 16 8.52 -4.73 -15.01
N ILE A 17 8.12 -5.64 -14.11
CA ILE A 17 8.80 -6.92 -13.93
C ILE A 17 8.39 -7.88 -15.05
N GLU A 18 9.34 -8.26 -15.91
CA GLU A 18 9.13 -9.27 -16.94
C GLU A 18 8.80 -10.63 -16.30
N ASN A 19 7.84 -11.36 -16.90
CA ASN A 19 7.34 -12.66 -16.42
C ASN A 19 6.69 -12.64 -15.02
N TRP A 20 6.25 -11.47 -14.53
CA TRP A 20 5.48 -11.40 -13.30
C TRP A 20 4.00 -11.71 -13.55
N GLU A 21 3.54 -12.84 -13.01
CA GLU A 21 2.11 -13.13 -12.89
C GLU A 21 1.61 -12.72 -11.51
N PHE A 22 0.45 -12.07 -11.46
CA PHE A 22 -0.19 -11.77 -10.19
C PHE A 22 -0.52 -13.09 -9.48
N PRO A 23 -0.04 -13.32 -8.25
CA PRO A 23 -0.46 -14.47 -7.47
C PRO A 23 -1.98 -14.48 -7.37
N GLY A 24 -2.59 -15.64 -7.63
CA GLY A 24 -4.03 -15.80 -7.55
C GLY A 24 -4.56 -15.34 -6.19
N GLY A 25 -5.60 -14.50 -6.19
CA GLY A 25 -6.18 -13.92 -4.97
C GLY A 25 -5.69 -12.51 -4.62
N ILE A 26 -4.67 -11.98 -5.31
CA ILE A 26 -4.26 -10.57 -5.19
C ILE A 26 -4.99 -9.72 -6.25
N GLN A 27 -5.71 -8.70 -5.80
CA GLN A 27 -6.38 -7.77 -6.71
C GLN A 27 -5.37 -6.86 -7.40
N LYS A 28 -5.57 -6.59 -8.70
CA LYS A 28 -4.78 -5.63 -9.50
C LYS A 28 -5.13 -4.18 -9.15
N ARG A 29 -4.76 -3.75 -7.95
CA ARG A 29 -4.91 -2.38 -7.43
C ARG A 29 -3.61 -1.96 -6.76
N LEU A 30 -3.35 -0.65 -6.70
CA LEU A 30 -2.14 -0.13 -6.07
C LEU A 30 -2.08 -0.49 -4.57
N HIS A 31 -1.00 -1.14 -4.15
CA HIS A 31 -0.73 -1.46 -2.76
C HIS A 31 0.06 -0.35 -2.06
N LEU A 32 -0.45 0.88 -2.12
CA LEU A 32 0.07 2.05 -1.41
C LEU A 32 -1.04 2.71 -0.57
N HIS A 33 -0.82 2.86 0.75
CA HIS A 33 -1.82 3.38 1.66
C HIS A 33 -1.20 4.29 2.72
N ALA A 34 -1.71 5.52 2.82
CA ALA A 34 -1.36 6.47 3.87
C ALA A 34 -2.06 6.09 5.18
N ARG A 35 -1.45 5.17 5.95
CA ARG A 35 -2.03 4.61 7.19
C ARG A 35 -2.20 5.63 8.31
N ARG A 36 -1.30 6.60 8.44
CA ARG A 36 -1.31 7.58 9.53
C ARG A 36 -0.79 8.94 9.07
N ILE A 37 -1.42 9.99 9.55
CA ILE A 37 -0.92 11.36 9.44
C ILE A 37 -0.73 11.91 10.85
N ARG A 38 0.43 12.53 11.10
CA ARG A 38 0.74 13.19 12.36
C ARG A 38 1.38 14.55 12.09
N VAL A 39 0.67 15.63 12.38
CA VAL A 39 1.08 17.01 12.06
C VAL A 39 0.64 17.97 13.18
N PRO A 40 1.28 19.14 13.34
CA PRO A 40 0.80 20.17 14.26
C PRO A 40 -0.62 20.63 13.91
N HIS A 41 -1.48 20.80 14.91
CA HIS A 41 -2.83 21.34 14.71
C HIS A 41 -2.80 22.89 14.75
N PRO A 42 -3.53 23.60 13.88
CA PRO A 42 -3.53 25.08 13.86
C PRO A 42 -3.88 25.74 15.20
N ASP A 43 -4.79 25.11 15.96
CA ASP A 43 -5.22 25.59 17.29
C ASP A 43 -4.29 25.13 18.44
N GLY A 44 -3.14 24.52 18.12
CA GLY A 44 -2.21 23.95 19.07
C GLY A 44 -2.38 22.43 19.27
N GLY A 45 -1.30 21.77 19.71
CA GLY A 45 -1.25 20.31 19.85
C GLY A 45 -0.92 19.58 18.55
N MET A 46 -1.17 18.27 18.53
CA MET A 46 -0.89 17.39 17.39
C MET A 46 -2.18 16.78 16.84
N LEU A 47 -2.42 16.93 15.54
CA LEU A 47 -3.38 16.12 14.81
C LEU A 47 -2.73 14.76 14.53
N ASP A 48 -3.33 13.69 15.02
CA ASP A 48 -2.82 12.32 14.86
C ASP A 48 -3.96 11.39 14.48
N VAL A 49 -4.02 11.00 13.21
CA VAL A 49 -5.16 10.27 12.64
C VAL A 49 -4.65 9.02 11.93
N THR A 50 -5.33 7.90 12.17
CA THR A 50 -5.02 6.60 11.57
C THR A 50 -6.20 6.08 10.74
N ALA A 51 -5.96 5.73 9.47
CA ALA A 51 -6.99 5.24 8.55
C ALA A 51 -6.97 3.69 8.48
N PRO A 52 -8.11 2.98 8.52
CA PRO A 52 -8.16 1.52 8.40
C PRO A 52 -7.56 1.02 7.07
N LEU A 53 -6.98 -0.18 7.08
CA LEU A 53 -6.51 -0.82 5.85
C LEU A 53 -7.69 -1.02 4.88
N PRO A 54 -7.52 -0.72 3.58
CA PRO A 54 -8.58 -0.93 2.60
C PRO A 54 -8.81 -2.43 2.35
N PRO A 55 -10.02 -2.85 1.95
CA PRO A 55 -10.38 -4.27 1.83
C PRO A 55 -9.45 -5.11 0.93
N HIS A 56 -8.94 -4.55 -0.17
CA HIS A 56 -8.04 -5.28 -1.08
C HIS A 56 -6.68 -5.59 -0.46
N MET A 57 -6.19 -4.72 0.43
CA MET A 57 -4.95 -4.95 1.18
C MET A 57 -5.16 -5.96 2.30
N VAL A 58 -6.30 -5.91 3.00
CA VAL A 58 -6.66 -6.91 4.01
C VAL A 58 -6.66 -8.31 3.39
N GLN A 59 -7.32 -8.48 2.24
CA GLN A 59 -7.33 -9.75 1.51
C GLN A 59 -5.93 -10.19 1.10
N THR A 60 -5.11 -9.27 0.58
CA THR A 60 -3.73 -9.57 0.15
C THR A 60 -2.87 -10.02 1.33
N PHE A 61 -2.94 -9.34 2.48
CA PHE A 61 -2.15 -9.71 3.65
C PHE A 61 -2.61 -11.04 4.23
N ASN A 62 -3.91 -11.29 4.34
CA ASN A 62 -4.43 -12.59 4.78
C ASN A 62 -3.96 -13.76 3.89
N LEU A 63 -3.76 -13.51 2.59
CA LEU A 63 -3.26 -14.50 1.64
C LEU A 63 -1.74 -14.73 1.76
N LEU A 64 -0.96 -13.66 1.93
CA LEU A 64 0.50 -13.70 1.94
C LEU A 64 1.12 -13.97 3.31
N GLY A 65 0.36 -13.85 4.39
CA GLY A 65 0.84 -14.08 5.76
C GLY A 65 -0.29 -14.12 6.77
N LEU A 66 -0.51 -15.33 7.33
CA LEU A 66 -1.08 -15.51 8.66
C LEU A 66 0.06 -15.52 9.68
#